data_AF-A0A970YLV4-F1
#
_entry.id   AF-A0A970YLV4-F1
#
_cell.length_a   1.000
_cell.length_b   1.000
_cell.length_c   1.000
_cell.angle_alpha   90.00
_cell.angle_beta   90.00
_cell.angle_gamma   90.00
#
_symmetry.space_group_name_H-M   'P 1'
#
loop_
_entity.id
_entity.type
_entity.pdbx_description
1 polymer ?
#
loop_
_entity_poly.entity_id
_entity_poly.type
_entity_poly.pdbx_seq_one_letter_code
_entity_poly.pdbx_strand_id
1 'polypeptide(L)'
;AVYFEEFKTEIKTQFETIRARHILVSDEATATDLMNRIEGGEITFAEAALQYSIDSGTAVNGGDLGSLQKGQTVPEFEEAILSAPIGKLYGPVESEFGYHLIIVEERTEIDSLEDMMNSPSYNDFVAGYQNDTYSRWIENYIDQNDFDYEILDSELLFYKDYTDAIATEEAANEFFVEMAAKIFGEESLAEESPLDYAVFIELSEMLGYTDSPNYETAIRRLFEIGEKRGMVVQMMYEIDSDDPEVAATHYSSLLEELENTFMNQDLLQQQLSNYGQSFVDYVFSTIEEIEIGLESMVDREISSELKANILYILIRNNSLSLDLDYSPDWIEEKLNKRLSYFEKLMVIEPSEEAQAEIDSIVSELEQLVSERETQNATD
;
A
#
# COMPACT_ATOMS: atom_id res chain seq x y z
N ALA A 1 14.94 25.53 28.79
CA ALA A 1 15.54 24.98 30.02
C ALA A 1 14.51 24.17 30.80
N VAL A 2 13.47 24.77 31.39
CA VAL A 2 12.42 24.04 32.14
C VAL A 2 11.81 22.92 31.29
N TYR A 3 11.34 23.24 30.07
CA TYR A 3 10.80 22.25 29.14
C TYR A 3 11.76 21.09 28.85
N PHE A 4 13.05 21.39 28.63
CA PHE A 4 14.04 20.37 28.34
C PHE A 4 14.22 19.40 29.52
N GLU A 5 14.25 19.92 30.75
CA GLU A 5 14.37 19.07 31.95
C GLU A 5 13.10 18.26 32.22
N GLU A 6 11.93 18.85 31.96
CA GLU A 6 10.62 18.18 32.11
C GLU A 6 10.47 16.99 31.16
N PHE A 7 10.87 17.15 29.89
CA PHE A 7 10.71 16.15 28.83
C PHE A 7 12.03 15.50 28.42
N LYS A 8 13.00 15.44 29.34
CA LYS A 8 14.37 15.03 29.01
C LYS A 8 14.41 13.62 28.40
N THR A 9 13.67 12.68 28.94
CA THR A 9 13.68 11.29 28.47
C THR A 9 13.11 11.16 27.06
N GLU A 10 12.02 11.87 26.80
CA GLU A 10 11.34 11.91 25.50
C GLU A 10 12.23 12.56 24.45
N ILE A 11 12.83 13.71 24.81
CA ILE A 11 13.79 14.42 23.96
C ILE A 11 14.98 13.52 23.62
N LYS A 12 15.54 12.81 24.60
CA LYS A 12 16.63 11.86 24.35
C LYS A 12 16.19 10.75 23.38
N THR A 13 15.03 10.15 23.64
CA THR A 13 14.49 9.08 22.79
C THR A 13 14.26 9.54 21.35
N GLN A 14 13.79 10.78 21.18
CA GLN A 14 13.45 11.34 19.88
C GLN A 14 14.67 11.86 19.10
N PHE A 15 15.68 12.40 19.78
CA PHE A 15 16.75 13.16 19.11
C PHE A 15 18.15 12.57 19.26
N GLU A 16 18.36 11.58 20.14
CA GLU A 16 19.61 10.81 20.12
C GLU A 16 19.63 9.89 18.90
N THR A 17 20.77 9.88 18.23
CA THR A 17 20.96 9.09 17.02
C THR A 17 22.30 8.38 17.02
N ILE A 18 22.34 7.21 16.39
CA ILE A 18 23.55 6.41 16.20
C ILE A 18 23.71 6.19 14.70
N ARG A 19 24.81 6.67 14.12
CA ARG A 19 25.17 6.34 12.75
C ARG A 19 26.02 5.09 12.75
N ALA A 20 25.60 4.06 12.04
CA ALA A 20 26.30 2.78 12.01
C ALA A 20 26.31 2.16 10.61
N ARG A 21 27.26 1.24 10.42
CA ARG A 21 27.26 0.30 9.31
C ARG A 21 27.22 -1.12 9.84
N HIS A 22 26.65 -2.03 9.05
CA HIS A 22 26.71 -3.45 9.36
C HIS A 22 26.99 -4.35 8.15
N ILE A 23 27.40 -5.58 8.46
CA ILE A 23 27.42 -6.73 7.55
C ILE A 23 26.60 -7.80 8.24
N LEU A 24 25.60 -8.35 7.57
CA LEU A 24 24.78 -9.46 8.07
C LEU A 24 25.14 -10.76 7.34
N VAL A 25 25.39 -11.85 8.05
CA VAL A 25 25.64 -13.17 7.46
C VAL A 25 24.86 -14.26 8.19
N SER A 26 24.67 -15.42 7.54
CA SER A 26 23.86 -16.52 8.06
C SER A 26 24.46 -17.26 9.26
N ASP A 27 25.77 -17.19 9.47
CA ASP A 27 26.46 -17.99 10.46
C ASP A 27 27.70 -17.29 11.08
N GLU A 28 27.99 -17.65 12.33
CA GLU A 28 29.08 -17.07 13.13
C GLU A 28 30.46 -17.31 12.51
N ALA A 29 30.66 -18.44 11.83
CA ALA A 29 31.95 -18.80 11.26
C ALA A 29 32.30 -17.86 10.10
N THR A 30 31.32 -17.56 9.24
CA THR A 30 31.45 -16.56 8.17
C THR A 30 31.69 -15.16 8.74
N ALA A 31 30.96 -14.76 9.79
CA ALA A 31 31.15 -13.46 10.44
C ALA A 31 32.57 -13.33 11.02
N THR A 32 33.05 -14.39 11.67
CA THR A 32 34.40 -14.43 12.26
C THR A 32 35.49 -14.39 11.19
N ASP A 33 35.33 -15.11 10.08
CA ASP A 33 36.27 -15.05 8.94
C ASP A 33 36.36 -13.62 8.38
N LEU A 34 35.21 -13.01 8.10
CA LEU A 34 35.14 -11.65 7.58
C LEU A 34 35.75 -10.63 8.55
N MET A 35 35.49 -10.77 9.84
CA MET A 35 36.09 -9.90 10.87
C MET A 35 37.62 -9.95 10.81
N ASN A 36 38.20 -11.15 10.78
CA ASN A 36 39.66 -11.31 10.70
C ASN A 36 40.25 -10.73 9.41
N ARG A 37 39.57 -10.91 8.27
CA ARG A 37 40.02 -10.38 6.97
C ARG A 37 39.94 -8.85 6.92
N ILE A 38 38.91 -8.26 7.53
CA ILE A 38 38.76 -6.80 7.65
C ILE A 38 39.85 -6.23 8.57
N GLU A 39 40.07 -6.83 9.75
CA GLU A 39 41.13 -6.39 10.68
C GLU A 39 42.54 -6.58 10.11
N GLY A 40 42.74 -7.64 9.32
CA GLY A 40 43.98 -7.91 8.58
C GLY A 40 44.22 -6.99 7.39
N GLY A 41 43.22 -6.21 6.97
CA GLY A 41 43.28 -5.33 5.80
C GLY A 41 43.27 -6.06 4.46
N GLU A 42 42.81 -7.31 4.43
CA GLU A 42 42.66 -8.11 3.20
C GLU A 42 41.47 -7.65 2.35
N ILE A 43 40.44 -7.12 2.99
CA ILE A 43 39.23 -6.57 2.39
C ILE A 43 38.73 -5.39 3.23
N THR A 44 38.17 -4.36 2.60
CA THR A 44 37.54 -3.26 3.34
C THR A 44 36.16 -3.67 3.87
N PHE A 45 35.67 -2.98 4.89
CA PHE A 45 34.32 -3.22 5.42
C PHE A 45 33.24 -3.07 4.33
N ALA A 46 33.36 -2.04 3.48
CA ALA A 46 32.40 -1.80 2.40
C ALA A 46 32.43 -2.88 1.33
N GLU A 47 33.62 -3.37 0.94
CA GLU A 47 33.74 -4.50 0.01
C GLU A 47 33.19 -5.80 0.60
N ALA A 48 33.42 -6.03 1.89
CA ALA A 48 32.87 -7.18 2.60
C ALA A 48 31.34 -7.12 2.70
N ALA A 49 30.77 -5.95 3.00
CA ALA A 49 29.34 -5.72 2.97
C ALA A 49 28.75 -6.02 1.58
N LEU A 50 29.35 -5.48 0.53
CA LEU A 50 28.87 -5.66 -0.85
C LEU A 50 28.92 -7.12 -1.31
N GLN A 51 29.95 -7.88 -0.92
CA GLN A 51 30.16 -9.25 -1.41
C GLN A 51 29.48 -10.32 -0.56
N TYR A 52 29.33 -10.11 0.74
CA TYR A 52 28.95 -11.17 1.67
C TYR A 52 27.72 -10.86 2.52
N SER A 53 27.28 -9.59 2.60
CA SER A 53 26.10 -9.28 3.40
C SER A 53 24.84 -9.86 2.75
N ILE A 54 24.03 -10.57 3.54
CA ILE A 54 22.71 -11.05 3.11
C ILE A 54 21.64 -9.96 3.22
N ASP A 55 21.94 -8.83 3.86
CA ASP A 55 21.10 -7.62 3.76
C ASP A 55 21.43 -6.87 2.47
N SER A 56 20.68 -7.16 1.41
CA SER A 56 20.84 -6.50 0.10
C SER A 56 20.54 -5.00 0.13
N GLY A 57 19.74 -4.52 1.10
CA GLY A 57 19.33 -3.12 1.20
C GLY A 57 20.50 -2.20 1.53
N THR A 58 21.36 -2.60 2.47
CA THR A 58 22.52 -1.82 2.88
C THR A 58 23.82 -2.26 2.22
N ALA A 59 23.93 -3.52 1.76
CA ALA A 59 25.14 -4.07 1.13
C ALA A 59 25.69 -3.19 0.00
N VAL A 60 24.80 -2.71 -0.87
CA VAL A 60 25.16 -1.86 -2.03
C VAL A 60 25.80 -0.52 -1.63
N ASN A 61 25.51 -0.04 -0.42
CA ASN A 61 26.05 1.19 0.16
C ASN A 61 27.18 0.91 1.17
N GLY A 62 27.79 -0.27 1.10
CA GLY A 62 28.87 -0.67 2.01
C GLY A 62 28.38 -0.86 3.45
N GLY A 63 27.12 -1.27 3.62
CA GLY A 63 26.51 -1.57 4.90
C GLY A 63 25.95 -0.36 5.66
N ASP A 64 25.85 0.83 5.05
CA ASP A 64 25.39 2.05 5.74
C ASP A 64 23.90 1.95 6.13
N LEU A 65 23.63 2.05 7.44
CA LEU A 65 22.28 2.06 8.02
C LEU A 65 21.71 3.48 8.16
N GLY A 66 22.49 4.52 7.86
CA GLY A 66 22.12 5.90 8.14
C GLY A 66 22.10 6.19 9.64
N SER A 67 21.26 7.15 10.04
CA SER A 67 21.09 7.53 11.45
C SER A 67 19.93 6.77 12.07
N LEU A 68 20.24 5.96 13.08
CA LEU A 68 19.29 5.13 13.81
C LEU A 68 18.87 5.81 15.11
N GLN A 69 17.57 5.78 15.40
CA GLN A 69 16.98 6.16 16.68
C GLN A 69 16.67 4.92 17.51
N LYS A 70 16.47 5.13 18.81
CA LYS A 70 16.08 4.07 19.74
C LYS A 70 14.79 3.38 19.28
N GLY A 71 14.75 2.04 19.31
CA GLY A 71 13.58 1.26 18.91
C GLY A 71 13.41 1.03 17.41
N GLN A 72 14.35 1.49 16.57
CA GLN A 72 14.34 1.22 15.13
C GLN A 72 15.03 -0.10 14.74
N THR A 73 15.66 -0.79 15.69
CA THR A 73 16.39 -2.04 15.46
C THR A 73 15.98 -3.11 16.46
N VAL A 74 16.24 -4.38 16.14
CA VAL A 74 16.01 -5.50 17.08
C VAL A 74 16.85 -5.33 18.36
N PRO A 75 16.35 -5.78 19.53
CA PRO A 75 16.97 -5.51 20.82
C PRO A 75 18.45 -5.90 20.92
N GLU A 76 18.84 -7.04 20.35
CA GLU A 76 20.21 -7.55 20.37
C GLU A 76 21.16 -6.65 19.58
N PHE A 77 20.70 -6.15 18.43
CA PHE A 77 21.46 -5.22 17.60
C PHE A 77 21.53 -3.84 18.25
N GLU A 78 20.43 -3.37 18.86
CA GLU A 78 20.39 -2.08 19.57
C GLU A 78 21.40 -2.05 20.73
N GLU A 79 21.43 -3.10 21.55
CA GLU A 79 22.40 -3.23 22.65
C GLU A 79 23.84 -3.21 22.14
N ALA A 80 24.10 -3.86 21.02
CA ALA A 80 25.41 -3.88 20.39
C ALA A 80 25.84 -2.51 19.83
N ILE A 81 24.99 -1.81 19.09
CA ILE A 81 25.31 -0.47 18.58
C ILE A 81 25.42 0.58 19.67
N LEU A 82 24.78 0.40 20.83
CA LEU A 82 24.96 1.25 22.00
C LEU A 82 26.30 0.99 22.70
N SER A 83 26.72 -0.27 22.76
CA SER A 83 27.92 -0.71 23.47
C SER A 83 29.22 -0.63 22.66
N ALA A 84 29.12 -0.66 21.32
CA ALA A 84 30.29 -0.71 20.44
C ALA A 84 31.21 0.53 20.61
N PRO A 85 32.53 0.42 20.43
CA PRO A 85 33.38 1.60 20.36
C PRO A 85 33.21 2.33 19.02
N ILE A 86 33.10 3.66 19.04
CA ILE A 86 33.03 4.47 17.81
C ILE A 86 34.29 4.25 16.96
N GLY A 87 34.09 4.05 15.66
CA GLY A 87 35.11 3.84 14.64
C GLY A 87 35.79 2.47 14.68
N LYS A 88 35.32 1.53 15.50
CA LYS A 88 35.88 0.18 15.60
C LYS A 88 34.91 -0.87 15.09
N LEU A 89 35.49 -1.93 14.50
CA LEU A 89 34.77 -3.14 14.19
C LEU A 89 34.32 -3.83 15.49
N TYR A 90 33.05 -4.22 15.54
CA TYR A 90 32.40 -4.83 16.69
C TYR A 90 31.54 -6.02 16.25
N GLY A 91 31.55 -7.09 17.05
CA GLY A 91 30.86 -8.35 16.77
C GLY A 91 31.79 -9.57 16.83
N PRO A 92 31.34 -10.74 16.34
CA PRO A 92 30.00 -11.02 15.81
C PRO A 92 28.87 -10.83 16.83
N VAL A 93 27.73 -10.29 16.41
CA VAL A 93 26.53 -10.09 17.23
C VAL A 93 25.40 -10.95 16.67
N GLU A 94 24.82 -11.82 17.48
CA GLU A 94 23.70 -12.68 17.09
C GLU A 94 22.37 -11.92 17.17
N SER A 95 21.53 -12.09 16.15
CA SER A 95 20.12 -11.64 16.13
C SER A 95 19.24 -12.72 15.50
N GLU A 96 17.93 -12.49 15.45
CA GLU A 96 17.00 -13.37 14.73
C GLU A 96 17.28 -13.50 13.22
N PHE A 97 18.03 -12.55 12.64
CA PHE A 97 18.37 -12.53 11.20
C PHE A 97 19.73 -13.19 10.88
N GLY A 98 20.53 -13.53 11.90
CA GLY A 98 21.87 -14.10 11.73
C GLY A 98 22.93 -13.38 12.57
N TYR A 99 24.12 -13.22 12.01
CA TYR A 99 25.28 -12.64 12.70
C TYR A 99 25.71 -11.32 12.06
N HIS A 100 25.85 -10.29 12.88
CA HIS A 100 26.21 -8.93 12.46
C HIS A 100 27.66 -8.59 12.82
N LEU A 101 28.37 -7.96 11.88
CA LEU A 101 29.56 -7.16 12.16
C LEU A 101 29.18 -5.68 12.05
N ILE A 102 29.61 -4.86 12.98
CA ILE A 102 29.12 -3.49 13.15
C ILE A 102 30.29 -2.51 13.21
N ILE A 103 30.14 -1.34 12.60
CA ILE A 103 30.98 -0.17 12.87
C ILE A 103 30.05 0.99 13.22
N VAL A 104 30.19 1.55 14.42
CA VAL A 104 29.51 2.79 14.80
C VAL A 104 30.37 3.97 14.36
N GLU A 105 29.84 4.83 13.50
CA GLU A 105 30.55 6.00 12.96
C GLU A 105 30.40 7.22 13.87
N GLU A 106 29.20 7.45 14.40
CA GLU A 106 28.86 8.63 15.18
C GLU A 106 27.76 8.30 16.20
N ARG A 107 27.80 9.00 17.34
CA ARG A 107 26.70 9.03 18.31
C ARG A 107 26.39 10.47 18.68
N THR A 108 25.11 10.80 18.64
CA THR A 108 24.59 12.06 19.15
C THR A 108 23.96 11.80 20.50
N GLU A 109 24.57 12.33 21.56
CA GLU A 109 24.06 12.27 22.93
C GLU A 109 23.48 13.63 23.32
N ILE A 110 22.29 13.64 23.92
CA ILE A 110 21.55 14.86 24.26
C ILE A 110 21.31 14.90 25.78
N ASP A 111 22.34 15.23 26.54
CA ASP A 111 22.26 15.27 28.02
C ASP A 111 21.87 16.63 28.57
N SER A 112 22.00 17.68 27.77
CA SER A 112 21.69 19.06 28.14
C SER A 112 21.02 19.82 27.01
N LEU A 113 20.38 20.93 27.37
CA LEU A 113 19.85 21.86 26.38
C LEU A 113 20.96 22.43 25.47
N GLU A 114 22.18 22.57 25.98
CA GLU A 114 23.31 23.03 25.18
C GLU A 114 23.67 22.00 24.10
N ASP A 115 23.64 20.70 24.41
CA ASP A 115 23.84 19.64 23.42
C ASP A 115 22.74 19.68 22.35
N MET A 116 21.48 19.82 22.77
CA MET A 116 20.35 19.99 21.85
C MET A 116 20.50 21.21 20.94
N MET A 117 20.89 22.37 21.50
CA MET A 117 21.12 23.60 20.73
C MET A 117 22.23 23.47 19.68
N ASN A 118 23.22 22.61 19.94
CA ASN A 118 24.32 22.35 19.04
C ASN A 118 24.07 21.16 18.09
N SER A 119 22.97 20.43 18.29
CA SER A 119 22.61 19.29 17.44
C SER A 119 22.03 19.73 16.09
N PRO A 120 22.19 18.94 15.02
CA PRO A 120 21.52 19.19 13.75
C PRO A 120 19.98 19.25 13.85
N SER A 121 19.41 18.60 14.86
CA SER A 121 17.96 18.50 15.09
C SER A 121 17.38 19.66 15.91
N TYR A 122 18.16 20.70 16.22
CA TYR A 122 17.69 21.82 17.04
C TYR A 122 16.42 22.49 16.49
N ASN A 123 16.32 22.66 15.17
CA ASN A 123 15.14 23.29 14.56
C ASN A 123 13.89 22.43 14.71
N ASP A 124 14.03 21.11 14.58
CA ASP A 124 12.93 20.15 14.77
C ASP A 124 12.49 20.13 16.23
N PHE A 125 13.46 20.15 17.15
CA PHE A 125 13.20 20.30 18.58
C PHE A 125 12.44 21.60 18.90
N VAL A 126 12.86 22.73 18.34
CA VAL A 126 12.19 24.03 18.54
C VAL A 126 10.76 24.01 17.99
N ALA A 127 10.54 23.42 16.81
CA ALA A 127 9.22 23.30 16.23
C ALA A 127 8.30 22.42 17.11
N GLY A 128 8.79 21.27 17.57
CA GLY A 128 8.09 20.39 18.49
C GLY A 128 7.76 21.08 19.82
N TYR A 129 8.73 21.76 20.42
CA TYR A 129 8.54 22.57 21.63
C TYR A 129 7.48 23.65 21.46
N GLN A 130 7.51 24.39 20.33
CA GLN A 130 6.54 25.44 20.06
C GLN A 130 5.12 24.88 19.90
N ASN A 131 4.98 23.76 19.18
CA ASN A 131 3.70 23.11 18.96
C ASN A 131 3.12 22.57 20.28
N ASP A 132 3.93 21.86 21.06
CA ASP A 132 3.52 21.35 22.37
C ASP A 132 3.16 22.48 23.34
N THR A 133 4.00 23.52 23.42
CA THR A 133 3.74 24.67 24.29
C THR A 133 2.45 25.39 23.90
N TYR A 134 2.20 25.56 22.59
CA TYR A 134 0.96 26.14 22.10
C TYR A 134 -0.25 25.27 22.42
N SER A 135 -0.15 23.96 22.19
CA SER A 135 -1.22 22.99 22.45
C SER A 135 -1.60 22.97 23.93
N ARG A 136 -0.62 22.86 24.83
CA ARG A 136 -0.86 22.94 26.29
C ARG A 136 -1.39 24.30 26.72
N TRP A 137 -0.93 25.38 26.08
CA TRP A 137 -1.44 26.72 26.38
C TRP A 137 -2.91 26.87 25.96
N ILE A 138 -3.28 26.44 24.75
CA ILE A 138 -4.65 26.59 24.26
C ILE A 138 -5.61 25.70 25.03
N GLU A 139 -5.23 24.46 25.36
CA GLU A 139 -6.00 23.56 26.23
C GLU A 139 -6.27 24.22 27.59
N ASN A 140 -5.21 24.68 28.26
CA ASN A 140 -5.34 25.35 29.56
C ASN A 140 -6.13 26.67 29.47
N TYR A 141 -5.99 27.40 28.36
CA TYR A 141 -6.76 28.62 28.11
C TYR A 141 -8.25 28.32 27.93
N ILE A 142 -8.60 27.26 27.19
CA ILE A 142 -9.97 26.77 27.04
C ILE A 142 -10.54 26.41 28.41
N ASP A 143 -9.84 25.58 29.19
CA ASP A 143 -10.27 25.13 30.52
C ASP A 143 -10.45 26.29 31.51
N GLN A 144 -9.51 27.24 31.56
CA GLN A 144 -9.56 28.36 32.50
C GLN A 144 -10.67 29.37 32.21
N ASN A 145 -11.04 29.51 30.93
CA ASN A 145 -12.04 30.46 30.49
C ASN A 145 -13.41 29.81 30.28
N ASP A 146 -13.55 28.53 30.58
CA ASP A 146 -14.81 27.77 30.43
C ASP A 146 -15.34 27.89 29.00
N PHE A 147 -14.43 27.81 28.01
CA PHE A 147 -14.81 27.78 26.61
C PHE A 147 -15.31 26.39 26.27
N ASP A 148 -16.50 26.34 25.68
CA ASP A 148 -17.10 25.13 25.17
C ASP A 148 -17.50 25.32 23.70
N TYR A 149 -17.74 24.22 23.00
CA TYR A 149 -18.21 24.24 21.62
C TYR A 149 -19.43 23.33 21.45
N GLU A 150 -20.32 23.72 20.55
CA GLU A 150 -21.41 22.88 20.11
C GLU A 150 -21.15 22.51 18.64
N ILE A 151 -21.05 21.21 18.34
CA ILE A 151 -20.99 20.76 16.95
C ILE A 151 -22.40 20.79 16.39
N LEU A 152 -22.64 21.72 15.47
CA LEU A 152 -23.94 21.88 14.80
C LEU A 152 -24.06 21.03 13.53
N ASP A 153 -22.94 20.58 12.98
CA ASP A 153 -22.89 19.74 11.80
C ASP A 153 -23.08 18.27 12.22
N SER A 154 -24.10 17.62 11.66
CA SER A 154 -24.48 16.26 12.05
C SER A 154 -23.41 15.22 11.70
N GLU A 155 -22.65 15.42 10.62
CA GLU A 155 -21.58 14.49 10.23
C GLU A 155 -20.37 14.66 11.15
N LEU A 156 -20.00 15.88 11.49
CA LEU A 156 -18.94 16.13 12.46
C LEU A 156 -19.32 15.63 13.86
N LEU A 157 -20.59 15.74 14.25
CA LEU A 157 -21.06 15.23 15.53
C LEU A 157 -21.00 13.71 15.53
N PHE A 158 -21.47 13.06 14.46
CA PHE A 158 -21.36 11.62 14.30
C PHE A 158 -19.91 11.13 14.33
N TYR A 159 -19.00 11.84 13.65
CA TYR A 159 -17.57 11.51 13.69
C TYR A 159 -17.00 11.66 15.09
N LYS A 160 -17.38 12.71 15.83
CA LYS A 160 -16.98 12.88 17.23
C LYS A 160 -17.47 11.69 18.08
N ASP A 161 -18.75 11.34 17.99
CA ASP A 161 -19.35 10.24 18.73
C ASP A 161 -18.63 8.91 18.43
N TYR A 162 -18.32 8.66 17.15
CA TYR A 162 -17.51 7.51 16.73
C TYR A 162 -16.11 7.53 17.36
N THR A 163 -15.39 8.65 17.27
CA THR A 163 -14.03 8.75 17.84
C THR A 163 -13.99 8.58 19.36
N ASP A 164 -15.00 9.10 20.05
CA ASP A 164 -15.14 8.94 21.49
C ASP A 164 -15.47 7.47 21.84
N ALA A 165 -16.30 6.80 21.03
CA ALA A 165 -16.66 5.39 21.24
C ALA A 165 -15.48 4.44 21.06
N ILE A 166 -14.64 4.63 20.03
CA ILE A 166 -13.49 3.75 19.78
C ILE A 166 -12.33 3.95 20.77
N ALA A 167 -12.43 4.89 21.71
CA ALA A 167 -11.41 5.10 22.74
C ALA A 167 -11.26 3.91 23.69
N THR A 168 -12.31 3.07 23.84
CA THR A 168 -12.28 1.85 24.65
C THR A 168 -13.11 0.74 24.01
N GLU A 169 -12.73 -0.51 24.22
CA GLU A 169 -13.47 -1.67 23.69
C GLU A 169 -14.93 -1.73 24.23
N GLU A 170 -15.15 -1.32 25.48
CA GLU A 170 -16.50 -1.29 26.08
C GLU A 170 -17.39 -0.27 25.37
N ALA A 171 -16.94 0.98 25.22
CA ALA A 171 -17.69 2.02 24.52
C ALA A 171 -17.89 1.69 23.04
N ALA A 172 -16.91 1.07 22.39
CA ALA A 172 -17.03 0.61 21.01
C ALA A 172 -18.12 -0.45 20.85
N ASN A 173 -18.22 -1.41 21.78
CA ASN A 173 -19.29 -2.41 21.76
C ASN A 173 -20.67 -1.79 21.99
N GLU A 174 -20.80 -0.82 22.90
CA GLU A 174 -22.06 -0.11 23.13
C GLU A 174 -22.50 0.64 21.87
N PHE A 175 -21.59 1.43 21.28
CA PHE A 175 -21.85 2.19 20.06
C PHE A 175 -22.15 1.27 18.86
N PHE A 176 -21.48 0.11 18.75
CA PHE A 176 -21.79 -0.90 17.75
C PHE A 176 -23.23 -1.40 17.86
N VAL A 177 -23.73 -1.66 19.07
CA VAL A 177 -25.13 -2.10 19.30
C VAL A 177 -26.11 -0.98 18.93
N GLU A 178 -25.79 0.28 19.26
CA GLU A 178 -26.60 1.43 18.85
C GLU A 178 -26.65 1.58 17.33
N MET A 179 -25.51 1.45 16.65
CA MET A 179 -25.43 1.45 15.19
C MET A 179 -26.21 0.30 14.57
N ALA A 180 -26.09 -0.90 15.12
CA ALA A 180 -26.86 -2.06 14.66
C ALA A 180 -28.37 -1.81 14.78
N ALA A 181 -28.82 -1.24 15.90
CA ALA A 181 -30.23 -0.91 16.12
C ALA A 181 -30.71 0.21 15.19
N LYS A 182 -29.88 1.23 14.95
CA LYS A 182 -30.16 2.33 14.02
C LYS A 182 -30.33 1.84 12.59
N ILE A 183 -29.41 1.00 12.12
CA ILE A 183 -29.37 0.53 10.72
C ILE A 183 -30.40 -0.57 10.49
N PHE A 184 -30.47 -1.57 11.38
CA PHE A 184 -31.20 -2.83 11.16
C PHE A 184 -32.45 -3.01 12.06
N GLY A 185 -32.77 -2.04 12.93
CA GLY A 185 -33.91 -2.13 13.85
C GLY A 185 -35.28 -1.90 13.20
N GLU A 186 -36.36 -2.23 13.94
CA GLU A 186 -37.76 -2.10 13.48
C GLU A 186 -38.20 -0.65 13.19
N GLU A 187 -37.55 0.34 13.83
CA GLU A 187 -37.77 1.77 13.61
C GLU A 187 -36.66 2.41 12.75
N SER A 188 -36.04 1.66 11.83
CA SER A 188 -35.05 2.23 10.88
C SER A 188 -35.64 3.44 10.13
N LEU A 189 -35.15 4.64 10.47
CA LEU A 189 -35.66 5.93 9.99
C LEU A 189 -34.96 6.34 8.69
N ALA A 190 -35.50 5.87 7.58
CA ALA A 190 -35.82 6.60 6.34
C ALA A 190 -34.75 7.34 5.50
N GLU A 191 -33.48 7.49 5.90
CA GLU A 191 -32.42 7.86 4.94
C GLU A 191 -31.20 6.97 5.14
N GLU A 192 -30.95 6.10 4.16
CA GLU A 192 -29.79 5.20 4.13
C GLU A 192 -28.52 6.05 3.94
N SER A 193 -27.77 6.27 5.03
CA SER A 193 -26.51 7.01 5.02
C SER A 193 -25.34 6.06 4.72
N PRO A 194 -24.55 6.29 3.65
CA PRO A 194 -23.33 5.51 3.39
C PRO A 194 -22.37 5.51 4.59
N LEU A 195 -22.32 6.62 5.33
CA LEU A 195 -21.44 6.77 6.49
C LEU A 195 -21.83 5.85 7.65
N ASP A 196 -23.13 5.61 7.85
CA ASP A 196 -23.60 4.71 8.91
C ASP A 196 -23.15 3.27 8.64
N TYR A 197 -23.30 2.81 7.40
CA TYR A 197 -22.84 1.47 7.00
C TYR A 197 -21.32 1.34 7.07
N ALA A 198 -20.57 2.37 6.63
CA ALA A 198 -19.12 2.38 6.68
C ALA A 198 -18.60 2.25 8.13
N VAL A 199 -19.15 3.04 9.06
CA VAL A 199 -18.78 2.95 10.48
C VAL A 199 -19.19 1.61 11.08
N PHE A 200 -20.35 1.07 10.71
CA PHE A 200 -20.76 -0.25 11.18
C PHE A 200 -19.81 -1.37 10.72
N ILE A 201 -19.33 -1.31 9.47
CA ILE A 201 -18.33 -2.23 8.92
C ILE A 201 -17.02 -2.11 9.70
N GLU A 202 -16.51 -0.89 9.88
CA GLU A 202 -15.25 -0.63 10.60
C GLU A 202 -15.30 -1.12 12.06
N LEU A 203 -16.41 -0.86 12.77
CA LEU A 203 -16.63 -1.39 14.12
C LEU A 203 -16.71 -2.92 14.14
N SER A 204 -17.34 -3.52 13.13
CA SER A 204 -17.43 -4.98 13.02
C SER A 204 -16.05 -5.61 12.84
N GLU A 205 -15.19 -5.04 12.00
CA GLU A 205 -13.82 -5.50 11.82
C GLU A 205 -12.99 -5.33 13.09
N MET A 206 -13.06 -4.15 13.71
CA MET A 206 -12.32 -3.82 14.94
C MET A 206 -12.70 -4.76 16.10
N LEU A 207 -13.99 -5.09 16.23
CA LEU A 207 -14.51 -5.94 17.32
C LEU A 207 -14.56 -7.43 16.96
N GLY A 208 -14.22 -7.81 15.72
CA GLY A 208 -14.21 -9.21 15.27
C GLY A 208 -15.60 -9.81 14.98
N TYR A 209 -16.58 -8.99 14.59
CA TYR A 209 -17.95 -9.39 14.23
C TYR A 209 -18.18 -9.55 12.71
N THR A 210 -17.14 -9.88 11.94
CA THR A 210 -17.19 -9.97 10.46
C THR A 210 -18.02 -11.16 9.94
N ASP A 211 -18.28 -12.18 10.76
CA ASP A 211 -19.10 -13.34 10.37
C ASP A 211 -20.62 -13.10 10.51
N SER A 212 -21.03 -11.88 10.86
CA SER A 212 -22.43 -11.54 11.12
C SER A 212 -23.22 -11.32 9.81
N PRO A 213 -24.49 -11.77 9.70
CA PRO A 213 -25.36 -11.41 8.57
C PRO A 213 -25.53 -9.89 8.39
N ASN A 214 -25.48 -9.13 9.48
CA ASN A 214 -25.56 -7.67 9.43
C ASN A 214 -24.30 -7.06 8.81
N TYR A 215 -23.13 -7.68 8.96
CA TYR A 215 -21.88 -7.23 8.35
C TYR A 215 -21.96 -7.35 6.83
N GLU A 216 -22.33 -8.54 6.33
CA GLU A 216 -22.55 -8.75 4.89
C GLU A 216 -23.64 -7.81 4.35
N THR A 217 -24.74 -7.66 5.10
CA THR A 217 -25.83 -6.75 4.72
C THR A 217 -25.35 -5.30 4.63
N ALA A 218 -24.52 -4.84 5.58
CA ALA A 218 -23.96 -3.50 5.56
C ALA A 218 -23.10 -3.25 4.32
N ILE A 219 -22.24 -4.20 3.95
CA ILE A 219 -21.39 -4.11 2.76
C ILE A 219 -22.24 -4.06 1.50
N ARG A 220 -23.24 -4.95 1.38
CA ARG A 220 -24.17 -4.95 0.24
C ARG A 220 -24.91 -3.63 0.12
N ARG A 221 -25.42 -3.08 1.23
CA ARG A 221 -26.09 -1.77 1.23
C ARG A 221 -25.14 -0.64 0.86
N LEU A 222 -23.94 -0.61 1.42
CA LEU A 222 -22.94 0.39 1.09
C LEU A 222 -22.54 0.32 -0.39
N PHE A 223 -22.46 -0.88 -0.97
CA PHE A 223 -22.22 -1.06 -2.40
C PHE A 223 -23.40 -0.56 -3.27
N GLU A 224 -24.64 -0.73 -2.81
CA GLU A 224 -25.85 -0.29 -3.53
C GLU A 224 -26.03 1.24 -3.51
N ILE A 225 -25.82 1.88 -2.35
CA ILE A 225 -26.16 3.30 -2.14
C ILE A 225 -24.94 4.23 -2.12
N GLY A 226 -23.78 3.68 -1.80
CA GLY A 226 -22.54 4.42 -1.61
C GLY A 226 -21.78 4.60 -2.91
N GLU A 227 -20.64 5.28 -2.80
CA GLU A 227 -19.70 5.32 -3.91
C GLU A 227 -19.03 3.95 -4.02
N LYS A 228 -19.25 3.26 -5.14
CA LYS A 228 -18.60 2.00 -5.50
C LYS A 228 -17.09 2.22 -5.75
N ARG A 229 -16.32 2.44 -4.68
CA ARG A 229 -14.88 2.73 -4.72
C ARG A 229 -14.07 1.70 -3.93
N GLY A 230 -12.91 1.35 -4.49
CA GLY A 230 -11.81 0.61 -3.86
C GLY A 230 -12.25 -0.48 -2.87
N MET A 231 -12.15 -0.17 -1.57
CA MET A 231 -12.38 -1.11 -0.47
C MET A 231 -13.80 -1.70 -0.45
N VAL A 232 -14.84 -0.90 -0.70
CA VAL A 232 -16.24 -1.40 -0.71
C VAL A 232 -16.44 -2.40 -1.85
N VAL A 233 -15.84 -2.12 -3.00
CA VAL A 233 -15.90 -2.99 -4.17
C VAL A 233 -15.14 -4.29 -3.93
N GLN A 234 -13.96 -4.22 -3.29
CA GLN A 234 -13.20 -5.40 -2.89
C GLN A 234 -13.99 -6.27 -1.90
N MET A 235 -14.53 -5.67 -0.84
CA MET A 235 -15.36 -6.39 0.14
C MET A 235 -16.56 -7.05 -0.52
N MET A 236 -17.23 -6.36 -1.45
CA MET A 236 -18.36 -6.93 -2.19
C MET A 236 -17.92 -8.08 -3.10
N TYR A 237 -16.76 -7.97 -3.73
CA TYR A 237 -16.19 -9.04 -4.56
C TYR A 237 -15.82 -10.29 -3.75
N GLU A 238 -15.29 -10.12 -2.53
CA GLU A 238 -15.02 -11.24 -1.61
C GLU A 238 -16.32 -11.96 -1.18
N ILE A 239 -17.44 -11.23 -1.09
CA ILE A 239 -18.75 -11.79 -0.75
C ILE A 239 -19.41 -12.48 -1.95
N ASP A 240 -19.38 -11.86 -3.13
CA ASP A 240 -20.22 -12.27 -4.28
C ASP A 240 -19.51 -12.03 -5.63
N SER A 241 -18.31 -12.59 -5.80
CA SER A 241 -17.55 -12.51 -7.06
C SER A 241 -18.27 -13.15 -8.26
N ASP A 242 -19.26 -14.00 -8.02
CA ASP A 242 -20.09 -14.59 -9.05
C ASP A 242 -21.16 -13.64 -9.59
N ASP A 243 -21.48 -12.56 -8.87
CA ASP A 243 -22.41 -11.53 -9.35
C ASP A 243 -21.75 -10.70 -10.48
N PRO A 244 -22.36 -10.63 -11.68
CA PRO A 244 -21.74 -9.95 -12.81
C PRO A 244 -21.57 -8.43 -12.65
N GLU A 245 -22.42 -7.77 -11.86
CA GLU A 245 -22.27 -6.33 -11.59
C GLU A 245 -21.13 -6.08 -10.61
N VAL A 246 -21.02 -6.92 -9.57
CA VAL A 246 -19.92 -6.88 -8.61
C VAL A 246 -18.58 -7.12 -9.29
N ALA A 247 -18.47 -8.20 -10.06
CA ALA A 247 -17.25 -8.51 -10.79
C ALA A 247 -16.88 -7.43 -11.81
N ALA A 248 -17.84 -6.94 -12.60
CA ALA A 248 -17.59 -5.84 -13.55
C ALA A 248 -17.08 -4.59 -12.82
N THR A 249 -17.68 -4.23 -11.68
CA THR A 249 -17.25 -3.07 -10.88
C THR A 249 -15.84 -3.27 -10.35
N HIS A 250 -15.52 -4.45 -9.80
CA HIS A 250 -14.20 -4.79 -9.27
C HIS A 250 -13.11 -4.74 -10.33
N TYR A 251 -13.31 -5.45 -11.44
CA TYR A 251 -12.33 -5.51 -12.52
C TYR A 251 -12.17 -4.18 -13.25
N SER A 252 -13.23 -3.35 -13.32
CA SER A 252 -13.10 -1.98 -13.84
C SER A 252 -12.19 -1.12 -12.96
N SER A 253 -12.33 -1.23 -11.63
CA SER A 253 -11.46 -0.52 -10.67
C SER A 253 -10.01 -0.95 -10.79
N LEU A 254 -9.73 -2.26 -10.84
CA LEU A 254 -8.37 -2.78 -11.03
C LEU A 254 -7.75 -2.30 -12.35
N LEU A 255 -8.54 -2.32 -13.43
CA LEU A 255 -8.08 -1.85 -14.73
C LEU A 255 -7.77 -0.35 -14.72
N GLU A 256 -8.60 0.46 -14.07
CA GLU A 256 -8.36 1.90 -13.93
C GLU A 256 -7.06 2.19 -13.15
N GLU A 257 -6.77 1.42 -12.09
CA GLU A 257 -5.51 1.54 -11.35
C GLU A 257 -4.29 1.20 -12.21
N LEU A 258 -4.37 0.14 -13.02
CA LEU A 258 -3.32 -0.21 -13.98
C LEU A 258 -3.14 0.89 -15.03
N GLU A 259 -4.22 1.33 -15.68
CA GLU A 259 -4.17 2.40 -16.68
C GLU A 259 -3.58 3.69 -16.11
N ASN A 260 -3.97 4.09 -14.90
CA ASN A 260 -3.40 5.26 -14.21
C ASN A 260 -1.91 5.10 -13.94
N THR A 261 -1.48 3.89 -13.58
CA THR A 261 -0.05 3.57 -13.40
C THR A 261 0.71 3.71 -14.71
N PHE A 262 0.19 3.18 -15.82
CA PHE A 262 0.84 3.27 -17.13
C PHE A 262 0.83 4.68 -17.73
N MET A 263 -0.21 5.47 -17.48
CA MET A 263 -0.28 6.87 -17.92
C MET A 263 0.69 7.79 -17.16
N ASN A 264 1.10 7.42 -15.95
CA ASN A 264 2.00 8.20 -15.11
C ASN A 264 3.42 7.62 -15.12
N GLN A 265 4.32 8.20 -15.92
CA GLN A 265 5.69 7.71 -16.06
C GLN A 265 6.47 7.68 -14.74
N ASP A 266 6.29 8.69 -13.87
CA ASP A 266 6.99 8.73 -12.58
C ASP A 266 6.52 7.60 -11.66
N LEU A 267 5.21 7.35 -11.62
CA LEU A 267 4.62 6.26 -10.86
C LEU A 267 5.05 4.89 -11.40
N LEU A 268 5.02 4.70 -12.73
CA LEU A 268 5.49 3.47 -13.36
C LEU A 268 6.96 3.18 -13.03
N GLN A 269 7.83 4.18 -13.14
CA GLN A 269 9.24 4.03 -12.78
C GLN A 269 9.43 3.73 -11.29
N GLN A 270 8.63 4.35 -10.42
CA GLN A 270 8.64 4.04 -9.00
C GLN A 270 8.23 2.59 -8.72
N GLN A 271 7.15 2.10 -9.34
CA GLN A 271 6.69 0.72 -9.19
C GLN A 271 7.75 -0.28 -9.68
N LEU A 272 8.32 -0.03 -10.86
CA LEU A 272 9.39 -0.86 -11.42
C LEU A 272 10.67 -0.84 -10.55
N SER A 273 11.03 0.31 -10.00
CA SER A 273 12.19 0.43 -9.10
C SER A 273 11.98 -0.29 -7.77
N ASN A 274 10.76 -0.26 -7.23
CA ASN A 274 10.45 -0.86 -5.93
C ASN A 274 10.26 -2.37 -6.01
N TYR A 275 9.62 -2.86 -7.08
CA TYR A 275 9.12 -4.23 -7.15
C TYR A 275 9.68 -5.04 -8.34
N GLY A 276 10.25 -4.38 -9.35
CA GLY A 276 10.87 -5.05 -10.50
C GLY A 276 9.96 -6.07 -11.17
N GLN A 277 10.42 -7.32 -11.27
CA GLN A 277 9.68 -8.40 -11.91
C GLN A 277 8.35 -8.72 -11.21
N SER A 278 8.25 -8.57 -9.88
CA SER A 278 7.01 -8.84 -9.16
C SER A 278 5.87 -7.90 -9.60
N PHE A 279 6.19 -6.65 -9.95
CA PHE A 279 5.21 -5.73 -10.51
C PHE A 279 4.79 -6.14 -11.92
N VAL A 280 5.73 -6.61 -12.74
CA VAL A 280 5.43 -7.13 -14.08
C VAL A 280 4.51 -8.35 -13.98
N ASP A 281 4.82 -9.31 -13.11
CA ASP A 281 4.01 -10.51 -12.88
C ASP A 281 2.61 -10.15 -12.36
N TYR A 282 2.50 -9.14 -11.48
CA TYR A 282 1.23 -8.59 -11.00
C TYR A 282 0.39 -8.01 -12.14
N VAL A 283 0.99 -7.21 -13.04
CA VAL A 283 0.29 -6.65 -14.20
C VAL A 283 -0.29 -7.77 -15.07
N PHE A 284 0.54 -8.74 -15.45
CA PHE A 284 0.10 -9.84 -16.33
C PHE A 284 -0.99 -10.69 -15.70
N SER A 285 -0.83 -11.06 -14.42
CA SER A 285 -1.85 -11.83 -13.69
C SER A 285 -3.17 -11.06 -13.57
N THR A 286 -3.13 -9.78 -13.23
CA THR A 286 -4.34 -8.95 -13.12
C THR A 286 -5.08 -8.86 -14.46
N ILE A 287 -4.35 -8.66 -15.56
CA ILE A 287 -4.94 -8.62 -16.91
C ILE A 287 -5.61 -9.96 -17.27
N GLU A 288 -4.96 -11.07 -16.95
CA GLU A 288 -5.49 -12.42 -17.18
C GLU A 288 -6.73 -12.69 -16.32
N GLU A 289 -6.71 -12.29 -15.05
CA GLU A 289 -7.83 -12.42 -14.12
C GLU A 289 -9.05 -11.62 -14.57
N ILE A 290 -8.87 -10.36 -15.00
CA ILE A 290 -9.94 -9.54 -15.58
C ILE A 290 -10.56 -10.25 -16.78
N GLU A 291 -9.72 -10.77 -17.68
CA GLU A 291 -10.17 -11.42 -18.90
C GLU A 291 -10.98 -12.70 -18.60
N ILE A 292 -10.41 -13.61 -17.80
CA ILE A 292 -11.07 -14.88 -17.43
C ILE A 292 -12.36 -14.64 -16.63
N GLY A 293 -12.30 -13.74 -15.65
CA GLY A 293 -13.44 -13.45 -14.77
C GLY A 293 -14.64 -12.95 -15.56
N LEU A 294 -14.41 -12.02 -16.48
CA LEU A 294 -15.46 -11.35 -17.24
C LEU A 294 -15.92 -12.10 -18.50
N GLU A 295 -15.04 -12.80 -19.22
CA GLU A 295 -15.42 -13.58 -20.42
C GLU A 295 -16.56 -14.56 -20.08
N SER A 296 -16.48 -15.22 -18.92
CA SER A 296 -17.48 -16.19 -18.46
C SER A 296 -18.86 -15.57 -18.19
N MET A 297 -18.91 -14.25 -17.96
CA MET A 297 -20.11 -13.53 -17.55
C MET A 297 -20.90 -12.94 -18.72
N VAL A 298 -20.21 -12.59 -19.83
CA VAL A 298 -20.84 -12.04 -21.05
C VAL A 298 -21.96 -12.94 -21.59
N ASP A 299 -21.76 -14.25 -21.49
CA ASP A 299 -22.68 -15.25 -22.04
C ASP A 299 -23.86 -15.59 -21.08
N ARG A 300 -23.88 -15.02 -19.86
CA ARG A 300 -24.97 -15.20 -18.88
C ARG A 300 -26.24 -14.42 -19.28
N GLU A 301 -27.39 -14.78 -18.69
CA GLU A 301 -28.64 -14.01 -18.80
C GLU A 301 -28.60 -12.76 -17.90
N ILE A 302 -27.94 -11.70 -18.39
CA ILE A 302 -27.84 -10.38 -17.76
C ILE A 302 -28.36 -9.27 -18.69
N SER A 303 -28.55 -8.06 -18.16
CA SER A 303 -29.06 -6.91 -18.94
C SER A 303 -28.12 -6.55 -20.09
N SER A 304 -28.67 -6.02 -21.19
CA SER A 304 -27.88 -5.55 -22.33
C SER A 304 -26.85 -4.49 -21.93
N GLU A 305 -27.22 -3.59 -21.03
CA GLU A 305 -26.34 -2.55 -20.48
C GLU A 305 -25.15 -3.15 -19.72
N LEU A 306 -25.39 -4.14 -18.86
CA LEU A 306 -24.31 -4.81 -18.13
C LEU A 306 -23.41 -5.63 -19.06
N LYS A 307 -23.97 -6.27 -20.09
CA LYS A 307 -23.17 -6.94 -21.14
C LYS A 307 -22.27 -5.96 -21.88
N ALA A 308 -22.81 -4.80 -22.27
CA ALA A 308 -22.03 -3.77 -22.93
C ALA A 308 -20.90 -3.27 -22.02
N ASN A 309 -21.20 -2.99 -20.74
CA ASN A 309 -20.18 -2.57 -19.76
C ASN A 309 -19.05 -3.61 -19.62
N ILE A 310 -19.39 -4.89 -19.46
CA ILE A 310 -18.40 -5.97 -19.38
C ILE A 310 -17.53 -6.03 -20.66
N LEU A 311 -18.15 -5.90 -21.83
CA LEU A 311 -17.42 -5.88 -23.11
C LEU A 311 -16.48 -4.68 -23.22
N TYR A 312 -16.89 -3.50 -22.74
CA TYR A 312 -16.01 -2.32 -22.70
C TYR A 312 -14.79 -2.53 -21.79
N ILE A 313 -14.97 -3.17 -20.63
CA ILE A 313 -13.86 -3.52 -19.74
C ILE A 313 -12.90 -4.49 -20.43
N LEU A 314 -13.43 -5.56 -21.05
CA LEU A 314 -12.63 -6.54 -21.79
C LEU A 314 -11.86 -5.91 -22.96
N ILE A 315 -12.48 -4.98 -23.71
CA ILE A 315 -11.82 -4.25 -24.80
C ILE A 315 -10.69 -3.36 -24.26
N ARG A 316 -10.91 -2.63 -23.16
CA ARG A 316 -9.87 -1.80 -22.53
C ARG A 316 -8.72 -2.65 -22.00
N ASN A 317 -9.02 -3.75 -21.31
CA ASN A 317 -8.03 -4.69 -20.78
C ASN A 317 -7.17 -5.30 -21.89
N ASN A 318 -7.80 -5.68 -23.00
CA ASN A 318 -7.09 -6.20 -24.16
C ASN A 318 -6.25 -5.11 -24.86
N SER A 319 -6.74 -3.88 -24.94
CA SER A 319 -5.97 -2.75 -25.48
C SER A 319 -4.72 -2.49 -24.65
N LEU A 320 -4.84 -2.51 -23.32
CA LEU A 320 -3.70 -2.40 -22.43
C LEU A 320 -2.72 -3.57 -22.60
N SER A 321 -3.23 -4.79 -22.78
CA SER A 321 -2.41 -5.99 -23.02
C SER A 321 -1.54 -5.89 -24.27
N LEU A 322 -2.04 -5.26 -25.34
CA LEU A 322 -1.30 -5.08 -26.60
C LEU A 322 -0.09 -4.15 -26.46
N ASP A 323 -0.08 -3.28 -25.44
CA ASP A 323 1.05 -2.38 -25.17
C ASP A 323 2.17 -3.05 -24.34
N LEU A 324 1.96 -4.28 -23.85
CA LEU A 324 2.88 -4.96 -22.91
C LEU A 324 3.82 -5.98 -23.56
N ASP A 325 3.34 -6.74 -24.56
CA ASP A 325 4.14 -7.71 -25.31
C ASP A 325 3.91 -7.54 -26.81
N TYR A 326 5.03 -7.51 -27.55
CA TYR A 326 5.06 -7.33 -29.00
C TYR A 326 5.36 -8.62 -29.76
N SER A 327 5.30 -9.78 -29.09
CA SER A 327 5.44 -11.06 -29.76
C SER A 327 4.28 -11.29 -30.75
N PRO A 328 4.54 -11.77 -31.99
CA PRO A 328 3.48 -11.91 -33.00
C PRO A 328 2.31 -12.79 -32.57
N ASP A 329 2.60 -13.86 -31.83
CA ASP A 329 1.57 -14.79 -31.34
C ASP A 329 0.69 -14.13 -30.27
N TRP A 330 1.26 -13.30 -29.38
CA TRP A 330 0.51 -12.52 -28.39
C TRP A 330 -0.40 -11.48 -29.06
N ILE A 331 0.16 -10.71 -30.01
CA ILE A 331 -0.60 -9.70 -30.74
C ILE A 331 -1.78 -10.37 -31.46
N GLU A 332 -1.54 -11.47 -32.18
CA GLU A 332 -2.60 -12.21 -32.88
C GLU A 332 -3.68 -12.71 -31.91
N GLU A 333 -3.29 -13.30 -30.77
CA GLU A 333 -4.25 -13.76 -29.76
C GLU A 333 -5.13 -12.60 -29.26
N LYS A 334 -4.50 -11.49 -28.84
CA LYS A 334 -5.20 -10.35 -28.25
C LYS A 334 -6.10 -9.65 -29.27
N LEU A 335 -5.65 -9.46 -30.50
CA LEU A 335 -6.47 -8.91 -31.60
C LEU A 335 -7.68 -9.80 -31.90
N ASN A 336 -7.53 -11.13 -31.95
CA ASN A 336 -8.66 -12.03 -32.16
C ASN A 336 -9.72 -11.93 -31.04
N LYS A 337 -9.28 -11.84 -29.78
CA LYS A 337 -10.19 -11.63 -28.65
C LYS A 337 -10.90 -10.28 -28.74
N ARG A 338 -10.16 -9.20 -29.00
CA ARG A 338 -10.73 -7.84 -29.16
C ARG A 338 -11.74 -7.77 -30.30
N LEU A 339 -11.46 -8.42 -31.42
CA LEU A 339 -12.40 -8.57 -32.54
C LEU A 339 -13.70 -9.23 -32.06
N SER A 340 -13.59 -10.37 -31.36
CA SER A 340 -14.76 -11.07 -30.82
C SER A 340 -15.58 -10.19 -29.87
N TYR A 341 -14.93 -9.40 -29.02
CA TYR A 341 -15.62 -8.47 -28.11
C TYR A 341 -16.37 -7.37 -28.86
N PHE A 342 -15.75 -6.76 -29.88
CA PHE A 342 -16.43 -5.76 -30.71
C PHE A 342 -17.58 -6.35 -31.52
N GLU A 343 -17.44 -7.56 -32.05
CA GLU A 343 -18.54 -8.25 -32.75
C GLU A 343 -19.73 -8.49 -31.80
N LYS A 344 -19.47 -8.94 -30.56
CA LYS A 344 -20.50 -9.08 -29.52
C LYS A 344 -21.12 -7.73 -29.16
N LEU A 345 -20.31 -6.67 -29.05
CA LEU A 345 -20.77 -5.32 -28.73
C LEU A 345 -21.65 -4.76 -29.85
N MET A 346 -21.30 -4.98 -31.12
CA MET A 346 -22.08 -4.56 -32.28
C MET A 346 -23.48 -5.17 -32.35
N VAL A 347 -23.70 -6.33 -31.72
CA VAL A 347 -25.04 -6.93 -31.60
C VAL A 347 -25.89 -6.20 -30.55
N ILE A 348 -25.25 -5.64 -29.52
CA ILE A 348 -25.91 -4.98 -28.37
C ILE A 348 -26.12 -3.49 -28.65
N GLU A 349 -25.06 -2.81 -29.09
CA GLU A 349 -24.97 -1.37 -29.34
C GLU A 349 -24.26 -1.10 -30.67
N PRO A 350 -24.98 -1.17 -31.80
CA PRO A 350 -24.40 -0.88 -33.12
C PRO A 350 -23.91 0.57 -33.21
N SER A 351 -22.64 0.76 -33.59
CA SER A 351 -22.04 2.09 -33.80
C SER A 351 -21.08 2.10 -34.99
N GLU A 352 -20.91 3.26 -35.63
CA GLU A 352 -19.93 3.42 -36.71
C GLU A 352 -18.51 3.29 -36.18
N GLU A 353 -18.27 3.74 -34.95
CA GLU A 353 -17.00 3.66 -34.25
C GLU A 353 -16.58 2.20 -34.01
N ALA A 354 -17.47 1.36 -33.47
CA ALA A 354 -17.17 -0.05 -33.25
C ALA A 354 -16.97 -0.82 -34.57
N GLN A 355 -17.72 -0.47 -35.63
CA GLN A 355 -17.48 -1.06 -36.95
C GLN A 355 -16.10 -0.68 -37.52
N ALA A 356 -15.66 0.56 -37.33
CA ALA A 356 -14.34 1.01 -37.77
C ALA A 356 -13.22 0.28 -37.02
N GLU A 357 -13.37 0.05 -35.72
CA GLU A 357 -12.44 -0.76 -34.92
C GLU A 357 -12.36 -2.20 -35.42
N ILE A 358 -13.50 -2.84 -35.73
CA ILE A 358 -13.54 -4.18 -36.33
C ILE A 358 -12.75 -4.22 -37.65
N ASP A 359 -13.04 -3.29 -38.55
CA ASP A 359 -12.37 -3.23 -39.86
C ASP A 359 -10.85 -3.02 -39.70
N SER A 360 -10.43 -2.21 -38.73
CA SER A 360 -9.02 -1.99 -38.40
C SER A 360 -8.34 -3.26 -37.89
N ILE A 361 -8.96 -3.96 -36.94
CA ILE A 361 -8.40 -5.19 -36.35
C ILE A 361 -8.29 -6.30 -37.41
N VAL A 362 -9.31 -6.45 -38.27
CA VAL A 362 -9.28 -7.41 -39.38
C VAL A 362 -8.11 -7.11 -40.32
N SER A 363 -7.90 -5.84 -40.68
CA SER A 363 -6.77 -5.45 -41.52
C SER A 363 -5.41 -5.75 -40.88
N GLU A 364 -5.28 -5.57 -39.56
CA GLU A 364 -4.04 -5.85 -38.83
C GLU A 364 -3.75 -7.36 -38.75
N LEU A 365 -4.78 -8.18 -38.49
CA LEU A 365 -4.67 -9.64 -38.52
C LEU A 365 -4.26 -10.16 -39.92
N GLU A 366 -4.83 -9.62 -40.99
CA GLU A 366 -4.45 -9.96 -42.37
C GLU A 366 -2.98 -9.62 -42.66
N GLN A 367 -2.49 -8.49 -42.14
CA GLN A 367 -1.09 -8.09 -42.27
C GLN A 367 -0.16 -9.08 -41.55
N LEU A 368 -0.47 -9.46 -40.30
CA LEU A 368 0.34 -10.43 -39.53
C LEU A 368 0.45 -11.78 -40.25
N VAL A 369 -0.65 -12.27 -40.84
CA VAL A 369 -0.65 -13.50 -41.64
C VAL A 369 0.27 -13.35 -42.86
N SER A 370 0.16 -12.24 -43.60
CA SER A 370 1.00 -11.98 -44.77
C SER A 370 2.49 -11.89 -44.42
N GLU A 371 2.85 -11.29 -43.28
CA GLU A 371 4.22 -11.20 -42.80
C GLU A 371 4.79 -12.58 -42.43
N ARG A 372 4.01 -13.41 -41.74
CA ARG A 372 4.38 -14.79 -41.38
C ARG A 372 4.55 -15.67 -42.62
N GLU A 373 3.70 -15.53 -43.63
CA GLU A 373 3.84 -16.24 -44.91
C GLU A 373 5.09 -15.80 -45.69
N THR A 374 5.43 -14.52 -45.65
CA THR A 374 6.62 -13.98 -46.31
C THR A 374 7.89 -14.47 -45.63
N GLN A 375 7.90 -14.49 -44.29
CA GLN A 375 9.05 -14.95 -43.50
C GLN A 375 9.33 -16.44 -43.68
N ASN A 376 8.28 -17.27 -43.68
CA ASN A 376 8.37 -18.71 -44.00
C ASN A 376 8.78 -19.01 -45.45
N ALA A 377 8.63 -18.07 -46.37
CA ALA A 377 9.06 -18.21 -47.76
C ALA A 377 10.54 -17.79 -47.98
N THR A 378 11.14 -17.09 -47.01
CA THR A 378 12.53 -16.62 -47.05
C THR A 378 13.52 -17.47 -46.23
N ASP A 379 13.03 -18.27 -45.28
CA ASP A 379 13.77 -19.31 -44.54
C ASP A 379 13.76 -20.66 -45.29
#